data_AF-A0A380FI36-F1
#
_entry.id   AF-A0A380FI36-F1
#
_cell.length_a   1.000
_cell.length_b   1.000
_cell.length_c   1.000
_cell.angle_alpha   90.00
_cell.angle_beta   90.00
_cell.angle_gamma   90.00
#
_symmetry.space_group_name_H-M   'P 1'
#
loop_
_entity.id
_entity.type
_entity.pdbx_description
1 polymer ?
#
loop_
_entity_poly.entity_id
_entity_poly.type
_entity_poly.pdbx_seq_one_letter_code
_entity_poly.pdbx_strand_id
1 'polypeptide(L)'
;MSDVSLKLSAKDIYEKDFEKTMTRGYRREEVDAFLDDIIADYQKMADLDSEVVKLSEENNKLKKELEELRLRVATSRPQENKNFSSTIVMQVRVPTIAVIM
;
A
#
# COMPACT_ATOMS: atom_id res chain seq x y z
N MET A 1 9.34 3.77 3.71
CA MET A 1 8.99 3.22 2.39
C MET A 1 9.67 4.13 1.39
N SER A 2 10.41 3.58 0.43
CA SER A 2 10.95 4.39 -0.67
C SER A 2 9.78 5.05 -1.38
N ASP A 3 9.78 6.37 -1.47
CA ASP A 3 8.78 7.13 -2.24
C ASP A 3 8.94 6.77 -3.72
N VAL A 4 8.22 5.74 -4.17
CA VAL A 4 8.13 5.39 -5.59
C VAL A 4 7.19 6.42 -6.21
N SER A 5 7.78 7.48 -6.75
CA SER A 5 7.05 8.50 -7.50
C SER A 5 6.96 8.09 -8.96
N LEU A 6 5.74 7.90 -9.47
CA LEU A 6 5.49 7.61 -10.87
C LEU A 6 5.70 8.87 -11.71
N LYS A 7 6.38 8.72 -12.86
CA LYS A 7 6.66 9.83 -13.78
C LYS A 7 5.44 10.30 -14.57
N LEU A 8 4.44 9.43 -14.73
CA LEU A 8 3.24 9.66 -15.53
C LEU A 8 2.03 9.19 -14.73
N SER A 9 0.92 9.89 -14.88
CA SER A 9 -0.41 9.43 -14.47
C SER A 9 -1.18 8.85 -15.67
N ALA A 10 -2.25 8.12 -15.41
CA ALA A 10 -3.18 7.67 -16.44
C ALA A 10 -3.71 8.83 -17.31
N LYS A 11 -3.92 10.00 -16.68
CA LYS A 11 -4.34 11.22 -17.37
C LYS A 11 -3.26 11.75 -18.30
N ASP A 12 -2.00 11.80 -17.85
CA ASP A 12 -0.88 12.27 -18.68
C ASP A 12 -0.71 11.41 -19.94
N ILE A 13 -0.97 10.10 -19.83
CA ILE A 13 -0.91 9.17 -20.95
C ILE A 13 -2.10 9.40 -21.91
N TYR A 14 -3.31 9.58 -21.38
CA TYR A 14 -4.50 9.87 -22.18
C TYR A 14 -4.42 11.20 -22.96
N GLU A 15 -3.86 12.24 -22.34
CA GLU A 15 -3.71 13.57 -22.97
C GLU A 15 -2.52 13.66 -23.93
N LYS A 16 -1.74 12.58 -24.08
CA LYS A 16 -0.54 12.58 -24.92
C LYS A 16 -0.90 12.54 -26.40
N ASP A 17 -0.58 13.60 -27.13
CA ASP A 17 -0.61 13.59 -28.60
C ASP A 17 0.78 13.25 -29.17
N PHE A 18 0.80 12.39 -30.17
CA PHE A 18 2.01 11.97 -30.88
C PHE A 18 2.08 12.66 -32.24
N GLU A 19 3.24 13.25 -32.54
CA GLU A 19 3.48 13.88 -33.83
C GLU A 19 3.32 12.87 -34.97
N LYS A 20 2.51 13.26 -35.97
CA LYS A 20 2.29 12.43 -37.16
C LYS A 20 3.55 12.41 -38.02
N THR A 21 4.20 11.26 -38.14
CA THR A 21 5.33 11.11 -39.06
C THR A 21 4.82 10.80 -40.47
N MET A 22 5.28 11.58 -41.46
CA MET A 22 4.80 11.51 -42.85
C MET A 22 5.36 10.32 -43.65
N THR A 23 6.40 9.63 -43.16
CA THR A 23 7.16 8.64 -43.96
C THR A 23 7.27 7.24 -43.34
N ARG A 24 7.37 7.12 -42.01
CA ARG A 24 7.38 5.85 -41.26
C ARG A 24 6.86 6.09 -39.84
N GLY A 25 5.99 5.23 -39.35
CA GLY A 25 5.49 5.30 -37.98
C GLY A 25 4.63 4.09 -37.63
N TYR A 26 4.34 3.93 -36.35
CA TYR A 26 3.36 2.94 -35.88
C TYR A 26 1.96 3.34 -36.34
N ARG A 27 1.09 2.33 -36.53
CA ARG A 27 -0.32 2.59 -36.81
C ARG A 27 -0.94 3.22 -35.58
N ARG A 28 -1.60 4.37 -35.76
CA ARG A 28 -2.25 5.10 -34.66
C ARG A 28 -3.19 4.19 -33.87
N GLU A 29 -4.02 3.42 -34.56
CA GLU A 29 -4.98 2.49 -33.93
C GLU A 29 -4.31 1.44 -33.04
N GLU A 30 -3.13 0.93 -33.43
CA GLU A 30 -2.39 -0.03 -32.60
C GLU A 30 -1.73 0.62 -31.39
N VAL A 31 -1.26 1.86 -31.56
CA VAL A 31 -0.72 2.65 -30.45
C VAL A 31 -1.84 2.97 -29.47
N ASP A 32 -2.98 3.46 -29.95
CA ASP A 32 -4.12 3.84 -29.11
C ASP A 32 -4.65 2.62 -28.32
N ALA A 33 -4.84 1.47 -28.98
CA ALA A 33 -5.28 0.25 -28.30
C ALA A 33 -4.29 -0.21 -27.21
N PHE A 34 -2.98 -0.08 -27.45
CA PHE A 34 -1.97 -0.40 -26.45
C PHE A 34 -1.93 0.63 -25.31
N LEU A 35 -2.17 1.91 -25.61
CA LEU A 35 -2.24 2.96 -24.59
C LEU A 35 -3.48 2.82 -23.71
N ASP A 36 -4.60 2.34 -24.25
CA ASP A 36 -5.80 2.05 -23.45
C ASP A 36 -5.52 1.00 -22.36
N ASP A 37 -4.81 -0.08 -22.71
CA ASP A 37 -4.38 -1.10 -21.74
C ASP A 37 -3.45 -0.53 -20.67
N ILE A 38 -2.47 0.29 -21.07
CA ILE A 38 -1.56 0.97 -20.13
C ILE A 38 -2.32 1.94 -19.22
N ILE A 39 -3.28 2.70 -19.76
CA ILE A 39 -4.10 3.62 -18.97
C ILE A 39 -4.87 2.85 -17.90
N ALA A 40 -5.47 1.71 -18.24
CA ALA A 40 -6.18 0.86 -17.29
C ALA A 40 -5.26 0.36 -16.17
N ASP A 41 -4.04 -0.08 -16.51
CA ASP A 41 -3.05 -0.50 -15.51
C ASP A 41 -2.64 0.65 -14.59
N TYR A 42 -2.44 1.85 -15.13
CA TYR A 42 -2.10 3.03 -14.31
C TYR A 42 -3.24 3.48 -13.39
N GLN A 43 -4.50 3.35 -13.84
CA GLN A 43 -5.66 3.59 -12.97
C GLN A 43 -5.69 2.58 -11.81
N LYS A 44 -5.48 1.29 -12.11
CA LYS A 44 -5.44 0.24 -11.09
C LYS A 44 -4.29 0.45 -10.09
N MET A 45 -3.13 0.88 -10.54
CA MET A 45 -2.01 1.23 -9.65
C MET A 45 -2.38 2.40 -8.73
N ALA A 46 -3.03 3.45 -9.25
CA ALA A 46 -3.47 4.59 -8.45
C ALA A 46 -4.51 4.18 -7.38
N ASP A 47 -5.43 3.27 -7.71
CA ASP A 47 -6.39 2.73 -6.77
C ASP A 47 -5.71 1.93 -5.64
N LEU A 48 -4.73 1.09 -5.98
CA LEU A 48 -3.93 0.35 -5.01
C LEU A 48 -3.13 1.28 -4.09
N ASP A 49 -2.54 2.34 -4.63
CA ASP A 49 -1.83 3.35 -3.83
C ASP A 49 -2.79 4.04 -2.85
N SER A 50 -4.01 4.37 -3.29
CA SER A 50 -5.05 4.92 -2.41
C SER A 50 -5.41 3.95 -1.28
N GLU A 51 -5.52 2.66 -1.59
CA GLU A 51 -5.79 1.63 -0.59
C GLU A 51 -4.64 1.48 0.42
N VAL A 52 -3.39 1.50 -0.03
CA VAL A 52 -2.22 1.47 0.86
C VAL A 52 -2.21 2.66 1.81
N VAL A 53 -2.53 3.87 1.32
CA VAL A 53 -2.63 5.06 2.17
C VAL A 53 -3.71 4.89 3.23
N LYS A 54 -4.92 4.45 2.84
CA LYS A 54 -6.04 4.20 3.77
C LYS A 54 -5.66 3.17 4.85
N LEU A 55 -5.09 2.04 4.45
CA LEU A 55 -4.67 0.99 5.37
C LEU A 55 -3.53 1.44 6.29
N SER A 56 -2.62 2.29 5.81
CA SER A 56 -1.56 2.89 6.62
C SER A 56 -2.15 3.82 7.69
N GLU A 57 -3.11 4.66 7.31
CA GLU A 57 -3.83 5.54 8.25
C GLU A 57 -4.60 4.75 9.31
N GLU A 58 -5.32 3.69 8.91
CA GLU A 58 -6.05 2.82 9.83
C GLU A 58 -5.09 2.11 10.80
N ASN A 59 -4.00 1.52 10.29
CA ASN A 59 -2.97 0.92 11.14
C ASN A 59 -2.39 1.91 12.15
N ASN A 60 -2.17 3.16 11.73
CA ASN A 60 -1.66 4.20 12.63
C ASN A 60 -2.67 4.57 13.71
N LYS A 61 -3.98 4.60 13.39
CA LYS A 61 -5.04 4.81 14.39
C LYS A 61 -5.10 3.65 15.39
N LEU A 62 -5.16 2.41 14.91
CA LEU A 62 -5.21 1.22 15.75
C LEU A 62 -4.00 1.11 16.68
N LYS A 63 -2.79 1.43 16.18
CA LYS A 63 -1.58 1.47 17.02
C LYS A 63 -1.69 2.50 18.14
N LYS A 64 -2.26 3.68 17.89
CA LYS A 64 -2.47 4.70 18.92
C LYS A 64 -3.46 4.22 19.99
N GLU A 65 -4.59 3.66 19.57
CA GLU A 65 -5.58 3.10 20.49
C GLU A 65 -5.00 1.98 21.36
N LEU A 66 -4.17 1.11 20.77
CA LEU A 66 -3.47 0.06 21.49
C LEU A 66 -2.53 0.62 22.57
N GLU A 67 -1.76 1.66 22.25
CA GLU A 67 -0.87 2.32 23.20
C GLU A 67 -1.64 3.03 24.32
N GLU A 68 -2.75 3.69 24.01
CA GLU A 68 -3.63 4.28 25.03
C GLU A 68 -4.22 3.24 25.99
N LEU A 69 -4.69 2.10 25.46
CA LEU A 69 -5.20 1.00 26.27
C LEU A 69 -4.11 0.40 27.16
N ARG A 70 -2.89 0.22 26.63
CA ARG A 70 -1.73 -0.24 27.40
C ARG A 70 -1.41 0.70 28.56
N LEU A 71 -1.43 2.01 28.32
CA LEU A 71 -1.23 3.02 29.35
C LEU A 71 -2.32 2.96 30.42
N ARG A 72 -3.61 2.84 30.03
CA ARG A 72 -4.73 2.70 30.98
C ARG A 72 -4.61 1.45 31.84
N VAL A 73 -4.23 0.30 31.27
CA VAL A 73 -4.03 -0.95 32.02
C VAL A 73 -2.82 -0.84 32.97
N ALA A 74 -1.77 -0.13 32.58
CA ALA A 74 -0.61 0.11 33.43
C ALA A 74 -0.95 1.02 34.64
N THR A 75 -1.83 2.00 34.47
CA THR A 75 -2.23 2.95 35.53
C THR A 75 -3.38 2.46 36.41
N SER A 76 -4.13 1.43 35.99
CA SER A 76 -5.32 0.90 36.71
C SER A 76 -5.05 -0.36 37.54
N ARG A 77 -3.83 -0.56 38.07
CA ARG A 77 -3.56 -1.62 39.07
C ARG A 77 -3.74 -1.12 40.51
N PRO A 78 -4.82 -1.48 41.21
CA PRO A 78 -4.69 -2.04 42.55
C PRO A 78 -3.98 -3.41 42.44
N GLN A 79 -3.26 -3.78 43.49
CA GLN A 79 -2.51 -5.03 43.61
C GLN A 79 -3.38 -6.28 43.35
N GLU A 80 -2.71 -7.38 42.97
CA GLU A 80 -3.22 -8.75 42.76
C GLU A 80 -3.80 -9.08 41.37
N ASN A 81 -2.96 -9.65 40.48
CA ASN A 81 -3.05 -11.07 40.08
C ASN A 81 -1.94 -11.40 39.06
N LYS A 82 -1.02 -12.31 39.40
CA LYS A 82 0.24 -12.58 38.66
C LYS A 82 0.12 -13.58 37.50
N ASN A 83 -1.08 -13.92 37.02
CA ASN A 83 -1.24 -15.11 36.16
C ASN A 83 -1.70 -14.85 34.71
N PHE A 84 -1.93 -13.60 34.29
CA PHE A 84 -2.47 -13.32 32.93
C PHE A 84 -1.42 -12.86 31.90
N SER A 85 -0.18 -12.61 32.31
CA SER A 85 0.83 -12.00 31.42
C SER A 85 1.52 -12.99 30.48
N SER A 86 1.50 -14.29 30.77
CA SER A 86 2.29 -15.30 30.05
C SER A 86 1.63 -15.83 28.77
N THR A 87 0.31 -15.70 28.63
CA THR A 87 -0.43 -16.34 27.53
C THR A 87 -0.52 -15.48 26.27
N ILE A 88 -0.56 -14.15 26.40
CA ILE A 88 -0.84 -13.26 25.25
C ILE A 88 0.44 -12.97 24.42
N VAL A 89 1.61 -12.96 25.06
CA VAL A 89 2.89 -12.67 24.37
C VAL A 89 3.42 -13.82 23.51
N MET A 90 2.88 -15.03 23.65
CA MET A 90 3.35 -16.22 22.92
C MET A 90 2.74 -16.36 21.51
N GLN A 91 1.70 -15.59 21.17
CA GLN A 91 0.91 -15.80 19.95
C GLN A 91 1.23 -14.82 18.80
N VAL A 92 2.11 -13.84 19.00
CA VAL A 92 2.50 -12.85 17.97
C VAL A 92 3.96 -13.04 17.52
N ARG A 93 4.41 -14.30 17.42
CA ARG A 93 5.66 -14.62 16.72
C ARG A 93 5.31 -15.17 15.35
N VAL A 94 5.21 -14.28 14.38
CA VAL A 94 5.19 -14.62 12.94
C VAL A 94 6.35 -15.56 12.65
N PRO A 95 6.13 -16.75 12.04
CA PRO A 95 7.23 -17.62 11.68
C PRO A 95 8.00 -16.96 10.55
N THR A 96 9.27 -16.61 10.82
CA THR A 96 10.23 -16.25 9.79
C THR A 96 10.39 -17.46 8.88
N ILE A 97 9.87 -17.40 7.66
CA ILE A 97 10.11 -18.41 6.64
C ILE A 97 11.62 -18.41 6.39
N ALA A 98 12.27 -19.51 6.75
CA ALA A 98 13.66 -19.76 6.46
C ALA A 98 13.83 -19.81 4.93
N VAL A 99 14.67 -18.92 4.41
CA VAL A 99 15.25 -19.03 3.08
C VAL A 99 16.14 -20.28 3.08
N ILE A 100 15.77 -21.29 2.29
CA ILE A 100 16.61 -22.46 1.98
C ILE A 100 16.99 -22.34 0.51
N MET A 101 18.30 -22.20 0.29
CA MET A 101 19.14 -22.50 -0.90
C MET A 101 18.66 -22.08 -2.29
#